data_AF-A0A392PRQ4-F1
#
_entry.id   AF-A0A392PRQ4-F1
#
_cell.length_a   1.000
_cell.length_b   1.000
_cell.length_c   1.000
_cell.angle_alpha   90.00
_cell.angle_beta   90.00
_cell.angle_gamma   90.00
#
_symmetry.space_group_name_H-M   'P 1'
#
loop_
_entity.id
_entity.type
_entity.pdbx_description
1 polymer ?
#
loop_
_entity_poly.entity_id
_entity_poly.type
_entity_poly.pdbx_seq_one_letter_code
_entity_poly.pdbx_strand_id
1 'polypeptide(L)' 'TLVMCDYFKEAQKIAKELKSSFVNDPEMMAELRRIELVAERNNIALTVISRLGTPDPSVKISFTLSHHPFFATAIVKRS' A
#
# COMPACT_ATOMS: atom_id res chain seq x y z
N THR A 1 19.96 5.53 12.85
CA THR A 1 19.32 4.38 12.17
C THR A 1 17.94 4.83 11.74
N LEU A 2 17.67 4.96 10.44
CA LEU A 2 16.34 5.33 9.97
C LEU A 2 15.42 4.14 10.30
N VAL A 3 14.58 4.26 11.34
CA VAL A 3 13.58 3.24 11.62
C VAL A 3 12.61 3.28 10.45
N MET A 4 12.73 2.33 9.52
CA MET A 4 11.74 2.14 8.47
C MET A 4 10.44 1.73 9.16
N CYS A 5 9.59 2.72 9.43
CA CYS A 5 8.23 2.46 9.87
C CYS A 5 7.47 1.83 8.69
N ASP A 6 6.89 0.65 8.91
CA ASP A 6 6.03 -0.01 7.93
C ASP A 6 4.65 0.65 7.97
N TYR A 7 4.54 1.83 7.33
CA TYR A 7 3.35 2.66 7.33
C TYR A 7 2.10 1.92 6.83
N PHE A 8 2.27 0.90 5.98
CA PHE A 8 1.16 0.10 5.48
C PHE A 8 0.63 -0.86 6.56
N LYS A 9 1.51 -1.51 7.32
CA LYS A 9 1.07 -2.33 8.47
C LYS A 9 0.43 -1.49 9.57
N GLU A 10 0.96 -0.32 9.86
CA GLU A 10 0.33 0.59 10.83
C GLU A 10 -1.05 1.05 10.36
N ALA A 11 -1.22 1.38 9.08
CA ALA A 11 -2.52 1.71 8.51
C ALA A 11 -3.53 0.54 8.63
N GLN A 12 -3.10 -0.69 8.39
CA GLN A 12 -3.96 -1.89 8.57
C GLN A 12 -4.37 -2.08 10.03
N LYS A 13 -3.43 -1.90 10.97
CA LYS A 13 -3.69 -2.01 12.41
C LYS A 13 -4.71 -0.98 12.87
N ILE A 14 -4.49 0.30 12.53
CA ILE A 14 -5.40 1.40 12.88
C ILE A 14 -6.79 1.15 12.27
N ALA A 15 -6.87 0.75 11.00
CA ALA A 15 -8.14 0.46 10.36
C ALA A 15 -8.91 -0.67 11.07
N LYS A 16 -8.21 -1.71 11.53
CA LYS A 16 -8.80 -2.81 12.31
C LYS A 16 -9.31 -2.37 13.68
N GLU A 17 -8.58 -1.49 14.37
CA GLU A 17 -8.98 -0.93 15.67
C GLU A 17 -10.22 -0.03 15.53
N LEU A 18 -10.31 0.73 14.43
CA LEU A 18 -11.41 1.64 14.16
C LEU A 18 -12.71 0.95 13.71
N LYS A 19 -12.64 -0.28 13.15
CA LYS A 19 -13.81 -1.01 12.62
C LYS A 19 -14.98 -1.12 13.59
N SER A 20 -14.72 -1.35 14.88
CA SER A 20 -15.79 -1.46 15.89
C SER A 20 -16.50 -0.12 16.12
N SER A 21 -15.78 0.99 15.96
CA SER A 21 -16.31 2.35 16.19
C SER A 21 -17.25 2.80 15.06
N PHE A 22 -17.10 2.24 13.86
CA PHE A 22 -17.86 2.62 12.67
C PHE A 22 -18.86 1.56 12.21
N VAL A 23 -19.13 0.52 13.00
CA VAL A 23 -19.96 -0.62 12.55
C VAL A 23 -21.36 -0.21 12.08
N ASN A 24 -21.90 0.88 12.63
CA ASN A 24 -23.21 1.44 12.30
C ASN A 24 -23.16 2.61 11.29
N ASP A 25 -21.96 2.93 10.78
CA ASP A 25 -21.73 3.97 9.78
C ASP A 25 -21.20 3.32 8.48
N PRO A 26 -22.10 3.07 7.50
CA PRO A 26 -21.74 2.41 6.26
C PRO A 26 -20.71 3.19 5.43
N GLU A 27 -20.73 4.52 5.51
CA GLU A 27 -19.84 5.39 4.73
C GLU A 27 -18.42 5.31 5.29
N MET A 28 -18.28 5.43 6.61
CA MET A 28 -16.98 5.28 7.27
C MET A 28 -16.42 3.86 7.13
N MET A 29 -17.28 2.83 7.16
CA MET A 29 -16.85 1.46 6.87
C MET A 29 -16.37 1.27 5.43
N ALA A 30 -16.96 1.98 4.46
CA ALA A 30 -16.52 1.94 3.07
C ALA A 30 -15.17 2.66 2.88
N GLU A 31 -14.93 3.76 3.59
CA GLU A 31 -13.62 4.44 3.64
C GLU A 31 -12.56 3.55 4.29
N LEU A 32 -12.85 2.94 5.45
CA LEU A 32 -11.93 2.02 6.12
C LEU A 32 -11.52 0.84 5.23
N ARG A 33 -12.47 0.24 4.51
CA ARG A 33 -12.19 -0.85 3.55
C ARG A 33 -11.26 -0.39 2.41
N ARG A 34 -11.41 0.85 1.94
CA ARG A 34 -10.52 1.42 0.91
C ARG A 34 -9.10 1.59 1.45
N ILE A 35 -8.95 2.09 2.67
CA ILE A 35 -7.64 2.23 3.33
C ILE A 35 -6.96 0.86 3.49
N GLU A 36 -7.69 -0.16 3.96
CA GLU A 36 -7.17 -1.52 4.09
C GLU A 36 -6.69 -2.09 2.74
N LEU A 37 -7.46 -1.87 1.67
CA LEU A 37 -7.13 -2.34 0.33
C LEU A 37 -5.86 -1.66 -0.21
N VAL A 38 -5.71 -0.35 -0.01
CA VAL A 38 -4.52 0.41 -0.44
C VAL A 38 -3.30 -0.05 0.34
N ALA A 39 -3.43 -0.18 1.67
CA ALA A 39 -2.34 -0.65 2.52
C ALA A 39 -1.89 -2.06 2.14
N GLU A 40 -2.82 -2.98 1.90
CA GLU A 40 -2.51 -4.35 1.47
C GLU A 40 -1.80 -4.38 0.12
N ARG A 41 -2.32 -3.66 -0.89
CA ARG A 41 -1.70 -3.59 -2.22
C ARG A 41 -0.28 -3.03 -2.16
N ASN A 42 -0.07 -1.99 -1.37
CA ASN A 42 1.23 -1.38 -1.24
C ASN A 42 2.21 -2.24 -0.44
N ASN A 43 1.74 -2.95 0.60
CA ASN A 43 2.55 -3.93 1.32
C ASN A 43 2.99 -5.09 0.41
N ILE A 44 2.10 -5.58 -0.46
CA ILE A 44 2.43 -6.58 -1.49
C ILE A 44 3.47 -6.03 -2.46
N ALA A 45 3.28 -4.81 -2.99
CA ALA A 45 4.23 -4.18 -3.91
C ALA A 45 5.62 -4.03 -3.26
N LEU A 46 5.67 -3.53 -2.02
CA LEU A 46 6.91 -3.40 -1.25
C LEU A 46 7.56 -4.76 -0.99
N THR A 47 6.76 -5.78 -0.67
CA THR A 47 7.23 -7.16 -0.50
C THR A 47 7.80 -7.72 -1.80
N VAL A 48 7.18 -7.46 -2.95
CA VAL A 48 7.72 -7.86 -4.27
C VAL A 48 9.04 -7.13 -4.54
N ILE A 49 9.09 -5.82 -4.34
CA ILE A 49 10.30 -5.01 -4.54
C ILE A 49 11.44 -5.49 -3.64
N SER A 50 11.16 -5.78 -2.36
CA SER A 50 12.17 -6.18 -1.37
C SER A 50 12.59 -7.65 -1.48
N ARG A 51 11.67 -8.57 -1.81
CA ARG A 51 11.97 -10.01 -1.99
C ARG A 51 12.61 -10.33 -3.34
N LEU A 52 12.53 -9.43 -4.32
CA LEU A 52 13.43 -9.42 -5.49
C LEU A 52 14.87 -9.02 -5.08
N GLY A 53 15.32 -9.43 -3.89
CA GLY A 53 16.60 -9.12 -3.25
C GLY A 53 17.86 -9.57 -3.99
N THR A 54 17.70 -10.19 -5.15
CA THR A 54 18.54 -9.95 -6.33
C THR A 54 17.57 -9.83 -7.48
N PRO A 55 17.38 -8.66 -8.11
CA PRO A 55 16.63 -8.64 -9.35
C PRO A 55 17.42 -9.59 -10.24
N ASP A 56 16.76 -10.59 -10.82
CA ASP A 56 17.23 -11.03 -12.13
C ASP A 56 17.49 -9.73 -12.90
N PRO A 57 18.74 -9.44 -13.33
CA PRO A 57 19.06 -8.18 -13.99
C PRO A 57 18.18 -7.90 -15.21
N SER A 58 17.47 -8.92 -15.72
CA SER A 58 16.44 -8.82 -16.75
C SER A 58 15.14 -8.12 -16.29
N VAL A 59 14.81 -8.15 -14.99
CA VAL A 59 13.60 -7.58 -14.41
C VAL A 59 13.79 -6.09 -14.14
N LYS A 60 13.43 -5.28 -15.12
CA LYS A 60 13.43 -3.81 -15.00
C LYS A 60 12.15 -3.33 -14.34
N ILE A 61 12.21 -3.04 -13.04
CA ILE A 61 11.16 -2.29 -12.34
C ILE A 61 11.30 -0.82 -12.71
N SER A 62 10.35 -0.28 -13.48
CA SER A 62 10.20 1.17 -13.66
C SER A 62 9.07 1.66 -12.77
N PHE A 63 9.25 2.83 -12.16
CA PHE A 63 8.18 3.53 -11.45
C PHE A 63 7.77 4.71 -12.32
N THR A 64 6.55 4.69 -12.83
CA THR A 64 5.96 5.89 -13.45
C THR A 64 5.08 6.57 -12.41
N LEU A 65 5.51 7.76 -11.99
CA LEU A 65 4.70 8.66 -11.17
C LEU A 65 3.72 9.38 -12.11
N SER A 66 2.52 8.82 -12.29
CA SER A 66 1.45 9.57 -12.95
C SER A 66 0.90 10.61 -11.97
N HIS A 67 0.89 11.87 -12.40
CA HIS A 67 0.23 12.95 -11.68
C HIS A 67 -1.28 12.72 -11.70
N HIS A 68 -1.79 12.02 -10.69
CA HIS A 68 -3.20 12.10 -10.36
C HIS A 68 -3.38 13.28 -9.38
N PRO A 69 -4.35 14.18 -9.59
CA PRO A 69 -4.50 15.39 -8.78
C PRO A 69 -4.74 15.11 -7.28
N PHE A 70 -5.08 13.86 -6.92
CA PHE A 70 -5.44 13.49 -5.56
C PHE A 70 -4.57 12.39 -4.91
N PHE A 71 -3.67 11.72 -5.65
CA PHE A 71 -2.79 10.70 -5.06
C PHE A 71 -1.58 10.35 -5.93
N ALA A 72 -0.50 9.91 -5.29
CA ALA A 72 0.66 9.37 -6.00
C ALA A 72 0.33 7.97 -6.55
N THR A 73 0.61 7.75 -7.83
CA THR A 73 0.45 6.44 -8.48
C THR A 73 1.81 5.94 -8.91
N ALA A 74 2.08 4.66 -8.71
CA ALA A 74 3.31 4.02 -9.14
C ALA A 74 2.94 2.81 -10.01
N ILE A 75 3.28 2.87 -11.30
CA ILE A 75 3.06 1.76 -12.22
C ILE A 75 4.29 0.85 -12.18
N VAL A 76 4.09 -0.43 -11.85
CA VAL A 76 5.15 -1.46 -11.88
C VAL A 76 4.99 -2.28 -13.16
N LYS A 77 5.98 -2.25 -14.05
CA LYS A 77 6.02 -3.07 -15.27
C LYS A 77 7.10 -4.14 -15.16
N ARG A 78 6.79 -5.34 -15.66
CA ARG A 78 7.75 -6.42 -15.89
C ARG A 78 7.95 -6.53 -17.41
N SER A 79 9.19 -6.40 -17.88
CA SER A 79 9.57 -6.66 -19.28
C SER A 79 9.69 -8.15 -19.56
#